data_AF-A0A522UTN7-F1
#
_entry.id   AF-A0A522UTN7-F1
#
_cell.length_a   1.000
_cell.length_b   1.000
_cell.length_c   1.000
_cell.angle_alpha   90.00
_cell.angle_beta   90.00
_cell.angle_gamma   90.00
#
_symmetry.space_group_name_H-M   'P 1'
#
loop_
_entity.id
_entity.type
_entity.pdbx_description
1 polymer ?
#
loop_
_entity_poly.entity_id
_entity_poly.type
_entity_poly.pdbx_seq_one_letter_code
_entity_poly.pdbx_strand_id
1 'polypeptide(L)' 'MKKTAFVKPKDITPVLDELEQECLTAVKYIEALKVDRLSKNQKEDILGELSASITHLRIQTEKLDRDFEKMISG' A
#
# COMPACT_ATOMS: atom_id res chain seq x y z
N MET A 1 44.57 -1.07 1.24
CA MET A 1 43.46 -1.45 2.15
C MET A 1 42.20 -0.75 1.66
N LYS A 2 41.17 -1.48 1.20
CA LYS A 2 39.89 -0.87 0.79
C LYS A 2 39.01 -0.74 2.04
N LYS A 3 38.65 0.49 2.42
CA LYS A 3 37.64 0.75 3.46
C LYS A 3 36.28 0.41 2.87
N THR A 4 35.64 -0.66 3.33
CA THR A 4 34.22 -0.90 3.06
C THR A 4 33.44 0.14 3.86
N ALA A 5 32.75 1.04 3.15
CA ALA A 5 31.87 2.02 3.79
C ALA A 5 30.70 1.28 4.44
N PHE A 6 30.43 1.57 5.71
CA PHE A 6 29.25 1.05 6.40
C PHE A 6 28.01 1.73 5.79
N VAL A 7 27.23 0.99 5.01
CA VAL A 7 25.95 1.45 4.46
C VAL A 7 24.91 1.25 5.55
N LYS A 8 24.31 2.34 6.04
CA LYS A 8 23.21 2.27 7.00
C LYS A 8 22.00 1.62 6.29
N PRO A 9 21.29 0.67 6.92
CA PRO A 9 20.06 0.12 6.34
C PRO A 9 19.10 1.25 6.01
N LYS A 10 18.51 1.20 4.82
CA LYS A 10 17.47 2.16 4.40
C LYS A 10 16.30 2.03 5.36
N ASP A 11 15.87 3.15 5.95
CA ASP A 11 14.67 3.18 6.77
C ASP A 11 13.44 2.89 5.90
N ILE A 12 12.76 1.78 6.17
CA ILE A 12 11.55 1.35 5.46
C ILE A 12 10.25 1.78 6.16
N THR A 13 10.35 2.37 7.36
CA THR A 13 9.19 2.77 8.16
C THR A 13 8.18 3.62 7.37
N PRO A 14 8.59 4.65 6.59
CA PRO A 14 7.63 5.44 5.83
C PRO A 14 6.85 4.62 4.78
N VAL A 15 7.49 3.61 4.19
CA VAL A 15 6.83 2.74 3.19
C VAL A 15 5.84 1.80 3.87
N LEU A 16 6.17 1.31 5.07
CA LEU A 16 5.26 0.49 5.87
C LEU A 16 4.06 1.32 6.34
N ASP A 17 4.27 2.57 6.76
CA ASP A 17 3.20 3.48 7.16
C ASP A 17 2.25 3.78 5.99
N GLU A 18 2.79 4.06 4.79
CA GLU A 18 2.00 4.26 3.57
C GLU A 18 1.16 3.01 3.23
N LEU A 19 1.77 1.82 3.32
CA LEU A 19 1.10 0.56 3.04
C LEU A 19 -0.01 0.26 4.05
N GLU A 20 0.22 0.54 5.34
CA GLU A 20 -0.78 0.40 6.39
C GLU A 20 -1.99 1.31 6.12
N GLN A 21 -1.75 2.58 5.78
CA GLN A 21 -2.83 3.53 5.50
C GLN A 21 -3.68 3.13 4.30
N GLU A 22 -3.06 2.65 3.22
CA GLU A 22 -3.81 2.16 2.06
C GLU A 22 -4.61 0.89 2.39
N CYS A 23 -4.06 -0.03 3.21
CA CYS A 23 -4.80 -1.21 3.67
C CYS A 23 -6.04 -0.80 4.48
N LEU A 24 -5.89 0.15 5.41
CA LEU A 24 -6.99 0.67 6.21
C LEU A 24 -8.05 1.38 5.33
N THR A 25 -7.61 2.07 4.29
CA THR A 25 -8.50 2.73 3.32
C THR A 25 -9.31 1.71 2.53
N ALA A 26 -8.70 0.64 2.04
CA ALA A 26 -9.40 -0.45 1.37
C ALA A 26 -10.44 -1.12 2.30
N VAL A 27 -10.07 -1.41 3.55
CA VAL A 27 -10.99 -1.96 4.56
C VAL A 27 -12.17 -1.01 4.80
N LYS A 28 -11.92 0.29 4.94
CA LYS A 28 -12.97 1.30 5.11
C LYS A 28 -14.00 1.25 3.97
N TYR A 29 -13.56 1.16 2.71
CA TYR A 29 -14.49 1.08 1.58
C TYR A 29 -15.23 -0.27 1.50
N ILE A 30 -14.58 -1.37 1.86
CA ILE A 30 -15.24 -2.68 1.99
C ILE A 30 -16.34 -2.63 3.05
N GLU A 31 -16.07 -2.05 4.22
CA GLU A 31 -17.08 -1.88 5.26
C GLU A 31 -18.19 -0.93 4.83
N ALA A 32 -17.87 0.15 4.12
CA ALA A 32 -18.88 1.06 3.57
C ALA A 32 -19.84 0.34 2.61
N LEU A 33 -19.35 -0.59 1.77
CA LEU A 33 -20.18 -1.40 0.87
C LEU A 33 -21.12 -2.37 1.58
N LYS A 34 -20.84 -2.71 2.85
CA LYS A 34 -21.71 -3.57 3.67
C LYS A 34 -22.86 -2.82 4.32
N VAL A 35 -22.86 -1.48 4.27
CA VAL A 35 -23.95 -0.67 4.82
C VAL A 35 -25.23 -0.91 4.01
N ASP A 36 -26.32 -1.21 4.70
CA ASP A 36 -27.63 -1.38 4.08
C ASP A 36 -28.12 -0.08 3.44
N ARG A 37 -28.89 -0.21 2.34
CA ARG A 37 -29.60 0.90 1.66
C ARG A 37 -28.72 1.95 0.98
N LEU A 38 -27.51 1.59 0.52
CA LEU A 38 -26.78 2.44 -0.42
C LEU A 38 -27.58 2.64 -1.71
N SER A 39 -27.69 3.90 -2.16
CA SER A 39 -28.16 4.19 -3.51
C SER A 39 -27.18 3.62 -4.54
N LYS A 40 -27.66 3.44 -5.78
CA LYS A 40 -26.82 2.98 -6.89
C LYS A 40 -25.57 3.87 -7.07
N ASN A 41 -25.75 5.18 -7.06
CA ASN A 41 -24.65 6.13 -7.24
C ASN A 41 -23.64 6.04 -6.10
N GLN A 42 -24.09 6.00 -4.83
CA GLN A 42 -23.17 5.81 -3.70
C GLN A 42 -22.38 4.50 -3.80
N LYS A 43 -23.04 3.42 -4.26
CA LYS A 43 -22.36 2.14 -4.46
C LYS A 43 -21.31 2.23 -5.58
N GLU A 44 -21.64 2.89 -6.69
CA GLU A 44 -20.71 3.11 -7.79
C GLU A 44 -19.50 3.97 -7.36
N ASP A 45 -19.74 5.03 -6.60
CA ASP A 45 -18.69 5.89 -6.05
C ASP A 45 -17.75 5.09 -5.13
N ILE A 46 -18.29 4.35 -4.15
CA ILE A 46 -17.49 3.55 -3.23
C ILE A 46 -16.70 2.45 -3.97
N LEU A 47 -17.30 1.83 -4.99
CA LEU A 47 -16.60 0.84 -5.82
C LEU A 47 -15.45 1.47 -6.62
N GLY A 48 -15.64 2.68 -7.13
CA GLY A 48 -14.58 3.45 -7.79
C GLY A 48 -13.41 3.74 -6.86
N GLU A 49 -13.71 4.22 -5.66
CA GLU A 49 -12.71 4.53 -4.64
C GLU A 49 -11.97 3.26 -4.14
N LEU A 50 -12.69 2.16 -3.93
CA LEU A 50 -12.08 0.87 -3.58
C LEU A 50 -11.15 0.38 -4.69
N SER A 51 -11.56 0.50 -5.95
CA SER A 51 -10.73 0.12 -7.10
C SER A 51 -9.43 0.94 -7.16
N ALA A 52 -9.50 2.24 -6.87
CA ALA A 52 -8.33 3.10 -6.81
C ALA A 52 -7.37 2.69 -5.67
N SER A 53 -7.89 2.46 -4.46
CA SER A 53 -7.05 2.04 -3.31
C SER A 53 -6.41 0.66 -3.54
N ILE A 54 -7.13 -0.31 -4.11
CA ILE A 54 -6.54 -1.62 -4.49
C ILE A 54 -5.44 -1.44 -5.55
N THR A 55 -5.62 -0.53 -6.51
CA THR A 55 -4.61 -0.25 -7.53
C THR A 55 -3.35 0.36 -6.91
N HIS A 56 -3.51 1.30 -5.97
CA HIS A 56 -2.40 1.88 -5.21
C HIS A 56 -1.65 0.82 -4.41
N LEU A 57 -2.38 -0.02 -3.66
CA LEU A 57 -1.80 -1.13 -2.91
C LEU A 57 -0.92 -2.01 -3.78
N ARG A 58 -1.42 -2.45 -4.94
CA ARG A 58 -0.67 -3.28 -5.88
C ARG A 58 0.64 -2.62 -6.32
N ILE A 59 0.60 -1.34 -6.71
CA ILE A 59 1.79 -0.61 -7.15
C ILE A 59 2.81 -0.47 -6.01
N GLN A 60 2.34 -0.17 -4.80
CA GLN A 60 3.20 -0.04 -3.62
C GLN A 60 3.83 -1.38 -3.21
N THR A 61 3.08 -2.48 -3.23
CA THR A 61 3.62 -3.81 -2.90
C THR A 61 4.65 -4.26 -3.93
N GLU A 62 4.42 -4.03 -5.23
CA GLU A 62 5.41 -4.31 -6.27
C GLU A 62 6.71 -3.50 -6.07
N LYS A 63 6.60 -2.27 -5.59
CA LYS A 63 7.77 -1.43 -5.26
C LYS A 63 8.49 -1.96 -4.02
N LEU A 64 7.75 -2.39 -3.00
CA LEU A 64 8.31 -2.94 -1.78
C LEU A 64 9.06 -4.25 -2.04
N ASP A 65 8.51 -5.15 -2.85
CA ASP A 65 9.17 -6.40 -3.24
C ASP A 65 10.53 -6.13 -3.90
N ARG A 66 10.57 -5.18 -4.86
CA ARG A 66 11.83 -4.77 -5.50
C ARG A 66 12.83 -4.16 -4.52
N ASP A 67 12.36 -3.43 -3.52
CA ASP A 67 13.22 -2.84 -2.50
C ASP A 67 13.75 -3.91 -1.53
N PHE A 68 12.95 -4.93 -1.18
CA PHE A 68 13.41 -6.09 -0.40
C PHE A 68 14.44 -6.93 -1.16
N GLU A 69 14.23 -7.20 -2.44
CA GLU A 69 15.22 -7.91 -3.27
C GLU A 69 16.58 -7.22 -3.24
N LYS A 70 16.62 -5.88 -3.35
CA LYS A 70 17.86 -5.10 -3.26
C LYS A 70 18.52 -5.16 -1.89
N MET A 71 17.73 -5.26 -0.81
CA MET A 71 18.26 -5.37 0.55
C MET A 71 18.87 -6.75 0.82
N ILE A 72 18.31 -7.81 0.24
CA ILE A 72 18.78 -9.20 0.41
C ILE A 72 19.96 -9.52 -0.52
N SER A 73 20.02 -8.88 -1.69
CA SER A 73 21.06 -9.11 -2.71
C SER A 73 22.32 -8.26 -2.55
N GLY A 74 22.34 -7.36 -1.56
CA GLY A 74 23.39 -6.35 -1.33
C GLY A 74 24.39 -6.72 -0.25
#